data_AF-A0A822ASA9-F1
#
_entry.id   AF-A0A822ASA9-F1
#
_cell.length_a   1.000
_cell.length_b   1.000
_cell.length_c   1.000
_cell.angle_alpha   90.00
_cell.angle_beta   90.00
_cell.angle_gamma   90.00
#
_symmetry.space_group_name_H-M   'P 1'
#
loop_
_entity.id
_entity.type
_entity.pdbx_description
1 polymer ?
#
loop_
_entity_poly.entity_id
_entity_poly.type
_entity_poly.pdbx_seq_one_letter_code
_entity_poly.pdbx_strand_id
1 'polypeptide(L)'
;MFSSQIEWHCTQCESGPTDRRKYCADCDSMLTWTCTGSQKSDQRSWSEWKRTDASCIQHTGHDVQQVQELYSMCQEPLVNYCSHRNRLHWNNTSTSYLSPMNLLVVTLWYLKHYHSERYIASELNFSQQTVNYCLSAVVDILHSCVYPAFVYLPADLANRRTPHGPQQHQKLIVDSTFIAIPEPHDSEQLVHVSECYYGSKHDITVLRESGLLEHVEESVQIIDDKVYIGEEYVVTPRKKPHGHELTQEDKDFNRDINSARAAIENINQRLNTYAILDGVYRGPVDDFHKITKIIQIVAALCNLNLNKHPIRR
;
A
#
# COMPACT_ATOMS: atom_id res chain seq x y z
N MET A 1 24.24 -26.63 18.82
CA MET A 1 24.75 -27.34 17.64
C MET A 1 23.63 -28.20 17.08
N PHE A 2 23.00 -27.78 15.98
CA PHE A 2 22.10 -28.64 15.22
C PHE A 2 22.57 -28.57 13.77
N SER A 3 23.11 -29.69 13.27
CA SER A 3 23.52 -29.85 11.88
C SER A 3 22.27 -30.21 11.08
N SER A 4 21.91 -29.38 10.10
CA SER A 4 20.98 -29.80 9.05
C SER A 4 21.65 -30.89 8.23
N GLN A 5 21.15 -32.12 8.30
CA GLN A 5 21.60 -33.20 7.42
C GLN A 5 20.91 -33.04 6.07
N ILE A 6 21.71 -32.76 5.04
CA ILE A 6 21.25 -32.80 3.65
C ILE A 6 21.41 -34.26 3.20
N GLU A 7 20.30 -34.91 2.88
CA GLU A 7 20.30 -36.26 2.31
C GLU A 7 20.13 -36.16 0.79
N TRP A 8 21.04 -36.78 0.05
CA TRP A 8 20.94 -36.88 -1.40
C TRP A 8 20.30 -38.21 -1.77
N HIS A 9 19.38 -38.18 -2.72
CA HIS A 9 18.69 -39.35 -3.24
C HIS A 9 18.82 -39.40 -4.76
N CYS A 10 19.00 -40.60 -5.29
CA CYS A 10 18.95 -40.84 -6.72
C CYS A 10 17.48 -40.94 -7.16
N THR A 11 17.15 -40.35 -8.30
CA THR A 11 15.77 -40.37 -8.85
C THR A 11 15.41 -41.69 -9.52
N GLN A 12 16.40 -42.57 -9.75
CA GLN A 12 16.23 -43.80 -10.53
C GLN A 12 16.67 -45.08 -9.80
N CYS A 13 17.33 -45.00 -8.65
CA CYS A 13 17.72 -46.19 -7.86
C CYS A 13 17.81 -45.90 -6.36
N GLU A 14 17.80 -46.95 -5.53
CA GLU A 14 17.88 -46.86 -4.06
C GLU A 14 19.32 -46.73 -3.53
N SER A 15 20.31 -46.69 -4.43
CA SER A 15 21.71 -46.49 -4.07
C SER A 15 21.91 -45.09 -3.48
N GLY A 16 22.28 -45.02 -2.21
CA GLY A 16 22.67 -43.77 -1.55
C GLY A 16 23.96 -43.16 -2.14
N PRO A 17 24.20 -41.85 -1.95
CA PRO A 17 25.39 -41.17 -2.46
C PRO A 17 26.66 -41.77 -1.82
N THR A 18 27.58 -42.30 -2.62
CA THR A 18 28.84 -42.87 -2.11
C THR A 18 29.92 -41.81 -1.87
N ASP A 19 29.80 -40.60 -2.45
CA ASP A 19 30.60 -39.42 -2.11
C ASP A 19 30.00 -38.15 -2.77
N ARG A 20 30.52 -36.94 -2.50
CA ARG A 20 30.13 -35.58 -2.95
C ARG A 20 29.99 -35.33 -4.47
N ARG A 21 29.46 -36.27 -5.25
CA ARG A 21 29.22 -36.17 -6.69
C ARG A 21 27.83 -35.60 -6.95
N LYS A 22 27.65 -34.90 -8.08
CA LYS A 22 26.34 -34.38 -8.54
C LYS A 22 25.48 -35.42 -9.25
N TYR A 23 26.02 -36.63 -9.46
CA TYR A 23 25.42 -37.72 -10.23
C TYR A 23 25.59 -39.06 -9.49
N CYS A 24 24.63 -39.97 -9.68
CA CYS A 24 24.66 -41.31 -9.10
C CYS A 24 25.76 -42.17 -9.74
N ALA A 25 26.58 -42.85 -8.95
CA ALA A 25 27.66 -43.70 -9.47
C ALA A 25 27.16 -44.94 -10.23
N ASP A 26 25.92 -45.38 -9.97
CA ASP A 26 25.39 -46.63 -10.53
C ASP A 26 24.58 -46.43 -11.82
N CYS A 27 23.94 -45.26 -11.98
CA CYS A 27 23.06 -44.99 -13.14
C CYS A 27 23.32 -43.65 -13.84
N ASP A 28 24.32 -42.89 -13.39
CA ASP A 28 24.72 -41.57 -13.94
C ASP A 28 23.63 -40.48 -13.95
N SER A 29 22.48 -40.77 -13.33
CA SER A 29 21.36 -39.82 -13.19
C SER A 29 21.68 -38.69 -12.21
N MET A 30 21.04 -37.53 -12.40
CA MET A 30 21.22 -36.37 -11.53
C MET A 30 20.66 -36.67 -10.13
N LEU A 31 21.43 -36.39 -9.09
CA LEU A 31 20.97 -36.55 -7.70
C LEU A 31 20.05 -35.39 -7.30
N THR A 32 18.93 -35.72 -6.65
CA THR A 32 18.04 -34.75 -6.01
C THR A 32 18.30 -34.76 -4.52
N TRP A 33 18.34 -33.59 -3.88
CA TRP A 33 18.51 -33.50 -2.44
C TRP A 33 17.18 -33.25 -1.75
N THR A 34 17.00 -33.85 -0.58
CA THR A 34 15.98 -33.42 0.37
C THR A 34 16.68 -32.86 1.60
N CYS A 35 16.22 -31.70 2.07
CA CYS A 35 16.69 -31.13 3.33
C CYS A 35 15.60 -31.39 4.34
N THR A 36 15.85 -32.32 5.28
CA THR A 36 15.03 -32.45 6.47
C THR A 36 15.33 -31.22 7.33
N GLY A 37 14.41 -30.25 7.24
CA GLY A 37 14.60 -28.92 7.79
C GLY A 37 14.92 -28.96 9.27
N SER A 38 16.09 -28.42 9.64
CA SER A 38 16.29 -27.81 10.94
C SER A 38 15.11 -26.87 11.19
N GLN A 39 14.41 -27.04 12.32
CA GLN A 39 13.37 -26.13 12.78
C GLN A 39 13.94 -24.70 12.78
N LYS A 40 13.54 -23.93 11.77
CA LYS A 40 13.91 -22.53 11.57
C LYS A 40 13.38 -21.73 12.76
N SER A 41 14.19 -20.82 13.30
CA SER A 41 13.78 -19.90 14.36
C SER A 41 12.37 -19.36 14.09
N ASP A 42 11.44 -19.60 15.02
CA ASP A 42 10.05 -19.17 14.94
C ASP A 42 9.97 -17.70 14.52
N GLN A 43 9.59 -17.45 13.28
CA GLN A 43 9.27 -16.10 12.83
C GLN A 43 7.86 -15.78 13.29
N ARG A 44 7.80 -15.29 14.51
CA ARG A 44 6.61 -15.11 15.31
C ARG A 44 5.59 -14.14 14.72
N SER A 45 6.02 -13.18 13.89
CA SER A 45 5.20 -12.05 13.44
C SER A 45 3.82 -12.46 12.90
N TRP A 46 3.72 -13.14 11.75
CA TRP A 46 2.39 -13.50 11.24
C TRP A 46 1.64 -14.52 12.11
N SER A 47 2.34 -15.53 12.64
CA SER A 47 1.71 -16.57 13.47
C SER A 47 1.10 -16.02 14.76
N GLU A 48 1.66 -14.95 15.31
CA GLU A 48 1.15 -14.28 16.51
C GLU A 48 0.10 -13.23 16.16
N TRP A 49 0.35 -12.40 15.14
CA TRP A 49 -0.55 -11.29 14.80
C TRP A 49 -1.88 -11.77 14.22
N LYS A 50 -1.92 -12.93 13.55
CA LYS A 50 -3.17 -13.50 13.01
C LYS A 50 -4.07 -14.17 14.05
N ARG A 51 -3.67 -14.21 15.34
CA ARG A 51 -4.44 -14.91 16.39
C ARG A 51 -5.82 -14.30 16.59
N THR A 52 -5.95 -12.98 16.43
CA THR A 52 -7.21 -12.25 16.51
C THR A 52 -7.20 -11.10 15.51
N ASP A 53 -8.37 -10.71 15.00
CA ASP A 53 -8.48 -9.53 14.14
C ASP A 53 -8.01 -8.26 14.87
N ALA A 54 -8.30 -8.12 16.17
CA ALA A 54 -7.83 -6.99 16.96
C ALA A 54 -6.30 -6.88 16.98
N SER A 55 -5.59 -8.01 17.14
CA SER A 55 -4.12 -8.03 17.09
C SER A 55 -3.61 -7.70 15.69
N CYS A 56 -4.21 -8.27 14.66
CA CYS A 56 -3.83 -8.02 13.27
C CYS A 56 -4.01 -6.53 12.89
N ILE A 57 -5.16 -5.94 13.26
CA ILE A 57 -5.47 -4.53 13.03
C ILE A 57 -4.50 -3.63 13.80
N GLN A 58 -4.18 -3.98 15.05
CA GLN A 58 -3.22 -3.20 15.84
C GLN A 58 -1.86 -3.13 15.16
N HIS A 59 -1.36 -4.23 14.60
CA HIS A 59 -0.05 -4.27 13.96
C HIS A 59 -0.05 -3.72 12.53
N THR A 60 -1.06 -4.06 11.73
CA THR A 60 -1.04 -3.81 10.27
C THR A 60 -2.02 -2.72 9.81
N GLY A 61 -2.99 -2.35 10.65
CA GLY A 61 -4.13 -1.52 10.26
C GLY A 61 -5.24 -2.29 9.55
N HIS A 62 -5.11 -3.61 9.41
CA HIS A 62 -6.01 -4.49 8.65
C HIS A 62 -6.31 -5.78 9.42
N ASP A 63 -7.52 -6.32 9.22
CA ASP A 63 -7.88 -7.62 9.78
C ASP A 63 -7.22 -8.80 9.04
N VAL A 64 -7.41 -10.01 9.56
CA VAL A 64 -6.73 -11.20 9.02
C VAL A 64 -7.15 -11.49 7.57
N GLN A 65 -8.41 -11.24 7.22
CA GLN A 65 -8.93 -11.49 5.88
C GLN A 65 -8.33 -10.49 4.87
N GLN A 66 -8.31 -9.20 5.22
CA GLN A 66 -7.71 -8.16 4.40
C GLN A 66 -6.21 -8.41 4.16
N VAL A 67 -5.46 -8.82 5.18
CA VAL A 67 -4.03 -9.15 5.01
C VAL A 67 -3.84 -10.38 4.10
N GLN A 68 -4.72 -11.37 4.17
CA GLN A 68 -4.69 -12.52 3.25
C GLN A 68 -5.03 -12.15 1.81
N GLU A 69 -5.97 -11.22 1.60
CA GLU A 69 -6.30 -10.66 0.29
C GLU A 69 -5.09 -9.93 -0.31
N LEU A 70 -4.47 -9.03 0.45
CA LEU A 70 -3.24 -8.33 0.06
C LEU A 70 -2.11 -9.30 -0.28
N TYR A 71 -1.94 -10.35 0.53
CA TYR A 71 -0.95 -11.38 0.26
C TYR A 71 -1.23 -12.13 -1.04
N SER A 72 -2.48 -12.49 -1.29
CA SER A 72 -2.87 -13.21 -2.51
C SER A 72 -2.57 -12.40 -3.77
N MET A 73 -2.76 -11.08 -3.71
CA MET A 73 -2.42 -10.15 -4.79
C MET A 73 -0.90 -10.05 -5.04
N CYS A 74 -0.10 -10.18 -3.98
CA CYS A 74 1.37 -10.01 -4.04
C CYS A 74 2.14 -11.33 -3.97
N GLN A 75 1.46 -12.48 -3.97
CA GLN A 75 2.07 -13.76 -3.59
C GLN A 75 3.20 -14.15 -4.55
N GLU A 76 2.94 -14.10 -5.85
CA GLU A 76 3.90 -14.46 -6.89
C GLU A 76 5.19 -13.61 -6.82
N PRO A 77 5.12 -12.26 -6.83
CA PRO A 77 6.32 -11.44 -6.76
C PRO A 77 7.07 -11.55 -5.42
N LEU A 78 6.35 -11.72 -4.29
CA LEU A 78 6.99 -11.95 -2.98
C LEU A 78 7.75 -13.28 -2.94
N VAL A 79 7.16 -14.36 -3.46
CA VAL A 79 7.79 -15.68 -3.53
C VAL A 79 9.01 -15.65 -4.45
N ASN A 80 8.91 -14.95 -5.59
CA ASN A 80 10.03 -14.77 -6.51
C ASN A 80 11.19 -14.00 -5.88
N TYR A 81 10.89 -12.89 -5.19
CA TYR A 81 11.89 -12.12 -4.45
C TYR A 81 12.60 -12.98 -3.39
N CYS A 82 11.85 -13.71 -2.56
CA CYS A 82 12.40 -14.65 -1.59
C CYS A 82 13.29 -15.71 -2.26
N SER A 83 12.84 -16.28 -3.37
CA SER A 83 13.56 -17.33 -4.10
C SER A 83 14.88 -16.82 -4.68
N HIS A 84 14.86 -15.62 -5.28
CA HIS A 84 16.05 -14.99 -5.84
C HIS A 84 17.08 -14.68 -4.75
N ARG A 85 16.62 -14.09 -3.64
CA ARG A 85 17.46 -13.78 -2.48
C ARG A 85 18.11 -15.02 -1.87
N ASN A 86 17.37 -16.12 -1.76
CA ASN A 86 17.89 -17.38 -1.24
C ASN A 86 19.01 -17.96 -2.12
N ARG A 87 18.93 -17.78 -3.45
CA ARG A 87 20.00 -18.22 -4.39
C ARG A 87 21.30 -17.43 -4.19
N LEU A 88 21.21 -16.13 -3.93
CA LEU A 88 22.38 -15.27 -3.72
C LEU A 88 23.14 -15.57 -2.42
N HIS A 89 22.45 -16.12 -1.41
CA HIS A 89 23.01 -16.36 -0.07
C HIS A 89 23.13 -17.85 0.30
N TRP A 90 23.08 -18.76 -0.69
CA TRP A 90 23.15 -20.21 -0.53
C TRP A 90 24.34 -20.71 0.33
N ASN A 91 25.46 -19.98 0.36
CA ASN A 91 26.66 -20.36 1.11
C ASN A 91 26.67 -19.92 2.59
N ASN A 92 25.65 -19.20 3.07
CA ASN A 92 25.63 -18.63 4.42
C ASN A 92 24.56 -19.30 5.31
N THR A 93 24.95 -20.35 6.02
CA THR A 93 24.08 -21.16 6.91
C THR A 93 23.53 -20.40 8.13
N SER A 94 23.93 -19.15 8.34
CA SER A 94 23.54 -18.31 9.49
C SER A 94 22.52 -17.23 9.15
N THR A 95 22.08 -17.11 7.89
CA THR A 95 21.15 -16.05 7.48
C THR A 95 19.71 -16.45 7.79
N SER A 96 19.07 -15.73 8.70
CA SER A 96 17.61 -15.76 8.89
C SER A 96 16.93 -15.24 7.61
N TYR A 97 15.79 -15.81 7.20
CA TYR A 97 15.05 -15.39 6.00
C TYR A 97 13.58 -15.20 6.31
N LEU A 98 13.03 -14.00 6.12
CA LEU A 98 11.60 -13.76 6.27
C LEU A 98 10.81 -14.55 5.23
N SER A 99 9.75 -15.24 5.66
CA SER A 99 8.76 -15.81 4.74
C SER A 99 8.10 -14.71 3.90
N PRO A 100 7.57 -15.02 2.70
CA PRO A 100 6.84 -14.06 1.87
C PRO A 100 5.73 -13.32 2.64
N MET A 101 4.97 -14.03 3.47
CA MET A 101 3.94 -13.43 4.33
C MET A 101 4.56 -12.53 5.41
N ASN A 102 5.65 -12.95 6.05
CA ASN A 102 6.33 -12.12 7.05
C ASN A 102 6.92 -10.84 6.44
N LEU A 103 7.39 -10.88 5.19
CA LEU A 103 7.82 -9.69 4.45
C LEU A 103 6.68 -8.69 4.27
N LEU A 104 5.50 -9.18 3.87
CA LEU A 104 4.31 -8.35 3.73
C LEU A 104 3.93 -7.71 5.07
N VAL A 105 3.70 -8.52 6.10
CA VAL A 105 3.15 -7.98 7.37
C VAL A 105 4.14 -7.09 8.11
N VAL A 106 5.45 -7.36 8.03
CA VAL A 106 6.48 -6.44 8.56
C VAL A 106 6.46 -5.11 7.82
N THR A 107 6.22 -5.12 6.51
CA THR A 107 6.10 -3.88 5.73
C THR A 107 4.82 -3.13 6.09
N LEU A 108 3.68 -3.81 6.24
CA LEU A 108 2.44 -3.17 6.73
C LEU A 108 2.63 -2.59 8.14
N TRP A 109 3.34 -3.29 9.02
CA TRP A 109 3.68 -2.80 10.35
C TRP A 109 4.58 -1.56 10.31
N TYR A 110 5.55 -1.53 9.39
CA TYR A 110 6.35 -0.35 9.10
C TYR A 110 5.51 0.82 8.61
N LEU A 111 4.58 0.62 7.67
CA LEU A 111 3.69 1.69 7.18
C LEU A 111 2.77 2.20 8.29
N LYS A 112 2.23 1.30 9.12
CA LYS A 112 1.27 1.63 10.17
C LYS A 112 1.90 2.43 11.30
N HIS A 113 3.07 2.01 11.80
CA HIS A 113 3.69 2.57 13.01
C HIS A 113 4.94 3.41 12.74
N TYR A 114 5.47 3.35 11.52
CA TYR A 114 6.65 4.08 11.09
C TYR A 114 7.85 3.94 12.03
N HIS A 115 8.09 2.71 12.51
CA HIS A 115 9.26 2.41 13.30
C HIS A 115 10.55 2.58 12.49
N SER A 116 11.65 2.93 13.16
CA SER A 116 12.96 2.98 12.51
C SER A 116 13.39 1.60 12.01
N GLU A 117 14.11 1.55 10.89
CA GLU A 117 14.66 0.30 10.35
C GLU A 117 15.55 -0.43 11.37
N ARG A 118 16.27 0.32 12.20
CA ARG A 118 17.08 -0.21 13.30
C ARG A 118 16.23 -0.92 14.36
N TYR A 119 15.08 -0.34 14.72
CA TYR A 119 14.16 -0.95 15.66
C TYR A 119 13.54 -2.23 15.09
N ILE A 120 13.07 -2.19 13.84
CA ILE A 120 12.55 -3.38 13.15
C ILE A 120 13.62 -4.47 13.05
N ALA A 121 14.86 -4.08 12.76
CA ALA A 121 15.99 -4.99 12.70
C ALA A 121 16.29 -5.67 14.04
N SER A 122 16.22 -4.94 15.17
CA SER A 122 16.37 -5.54 16.49
C SER A 122 15.23 -6.48 16.85
N GLU A 123 13.98 -6.11 16.56
CA GLU A 123 12.81 -6.95 16.85
C GLU A 123 12.81 -8.26 16.07
N LEU A 124 13.28 -8.23 14.83
CA LEU A 124 13.31 -9.41 13.95
C LEU A 124 14.64 -10.18 14.00
N ASN A 125 15.64 -9.68 14.72
CA ASN A 125 17.01 -10.20 14.74
C ASN A 125 17.66 -10.27 13.34
N PHE A 126 17.60 -9.14 12.62
CA PHE A 126 18.24 -8.93 11.32
C PHE A 126 19.19 -7.74 11.36
N SER A 127 20.00 -7.55 10.31
CA SER A 127 20.73 -6.29 10.12
C SER A 127 19.81 -5.18 9.62
N GLN A 128 20.11 -3.93 9.98
CA GLN A 128 19.38 -2.76 9.45
C GLN A 128 19.36 -2.74 7.92
N GLN A 129 20.50 -3.02 7.28
CA GLN A 129 20.60 -3.12 5.82
C GLN A 129 19.63 -4.16 5.24
N THR A 130 19.52 -5.33 5.88
CA THR A 130 18.56 -6.36 5.45
C THR A 130 17.13 -5.84 5.49
N VAL A 131 16.74 -5.15 6.57
CA VAL A 131 15.40 -4.57 6.69
C VAL A 131 15.17 -3.51 5.61
N ASN A 132 16.12 -2.61 5.38
CA ASN A 132 16.02 -1.59 4.32
C ASN A 132 15.79 -2.20 2.93
N TYR A 133 16.55 -3.25 2.56
CA TYR A 133 16.36 -3.96 1.29
C TYR A 133 15.01 -4.67 1.21
N CYS A 134 14.58 -5.33 2.29
CA CYS A 134 13.26 -5.96 2.35
C CYS A 134 12.13 -4.95 2.17
N LEU A 135 12.14 -3.86 2.96
CA LEU A 135 11.09 -2.84 2.91
C LEU A 135 11.03 -2.19 1.53
N SER A 136 12.18 -1.85 0.94
CA SER A 136 12.21 -1.22 -0.38
C SER A 136 11.64 -2.15 -1.46
N ALA A 137 12.04 -3.44 -1.48
CA ALA A 137 11.51 -4.41 -2.43
C ALA A 137 10.00 -4.66 -2.24
N VAL A 138 9.53 -4.77 -1.00
CA VAL A 138 8.10 -5.01 -0.73
C VAL A 138 7.26 -3.76 -1.04
N VAL A 139 7.79 -2.55 -0.84
CA VAL A 139 7.12 -1.31 -1.28
C VAL A 139 6.93 -1.32 -2.80
N ASP A 140 7.95 -1.70 -3.58
CA ASP A 140 7.80 -1.78 -5.05
C ASP A 140 6.76 -2.83 -5.48
N ILE A 141 6.73 -3.97 -4.78
CA ILE A 141 5.75 -5.04 -5.03
C ILE A 141 4.34 -4.57 -4.67
N LEU A 142 4.15 -3.98 -3.49
CA LEU A 142 2.86 -3.46 -3.03
C LEU A 142 2.35 -2.37 -3.98
N HIS A 143 3.23 -1.47 -4.42
CA HIS A 143 2.87 -0.45 -5.40
C HIS A 143 2.38 -1.07 -6.70
N SER A 144 3.10 -2.07 -7.24
CA SER A 144 2.74 -2.70 -8.51
C SER A 144 1.45 -3.54 -8.45
N CYS A 145 1.17 -4.15 -7.30
CA CYS A 145 0.04 -5.09 -7.16
C CYS A 145 -1.20 -4.48 -6.51
N VAL A 146 -1.04 -3.63 -5.50
CA VAL A 146 -2.12 -3.15 -4.63
C VAL A 146 -2.66 -1.80 -5.08
N TYR A 147 -1.79 -0.85 -5.43
CA TYR A 147 -2.23 0.48 -5.87
C TYR A 147 -3.23 0.45 -7.03
N PRO A 148 -2.95 -0.18 -8.18
CA PRO A 148 -3.88 -0.19 -9.32
C PRO A 148 -5.17 -1.00 -9.07
N ALA A 149 -5.21 -1.80 -8.01
CA ALA A 149 -6.40 -2.59 -7.67
C ALA A 149 -7.43 -1.79 -6.87
N PHE A 150 -6.97 -0.81 -6.07
CA PHE A 150 -7.83 -0.06 -5.16
C PHE A 150 -7.91 1.44 -5.45
N VAL A 151 -7.02 2.01 -6.26
CA VAL A 151 -7.04 3.42 -6.67
C VAL A 151 -7.02 3.47 -8.20
N TYR A 152 -8.02 4.13 -8.78
CA TYR A 152 -8.20 4.25 -10.23
C TYR A 152 -8.86 5.57 -10.57
N LEU A 153 -8.57 6.11 -11.76
CA LEU A 153 -9.09 7.41 -12.16
C LEU A 153 -10.57 7.35 -12.52
N PRO A 154 -11.31 8.48 -12.44
CA PRO A 154 -12.69 8.59 -12.92
C PRO A 154 -12.91 8.07 -14.35
N ALA A 155 -11.99 8.34 -15.27
CA ALA A 155 -12.06 7.82 -16.63
C ALA A 155 -12.04 6.27 -16.69
N ASP A 156 -11.37 5.62 -15.74
CA ASP A 156 -11.32 4.15 -15.62
C ASP A 156 -12.60 3.56 -15.00
N LEU A 157 -13.37 4.36 -14.25
CA LEU A 157 -14.66 3.96 -13.67
C LEU A 157 -15.72 3.70 -14.75
N ALA A 158 -15.72 4.46 -15.84
CA ALA A 158 -16.71 4.36 -16.91
C ALA A 158 -16.76 2.96 -17.57
N ASN A 159 -15.64 2.20 -17.50
CA ASN A 159 -15.51 0.88 -18.11
C ASN A 159 -15.75 -0.30 -17.13
N ARG A 160 -16.01 -0.04 -15.84
CA ARG A 160 -16.37 -1.10 -14.88
C ARG A 160 -17.89 -1.15 -14.69
N ARG A 161 -18.47 -2.35 -14.79
CA ARG A 161 -19.83 -2.60 -14.33
C ARG A 161 -19.85 -2.49 -12.82
N THR A 162 -20.15 -1.30 -12.29
CA THR A 162 -20.63 -1.18 -10.92
C THR A 162 -21.99 -1.91 -10.84
N PRO A 163 -22.42 -2.38 -9.67
CA PRO A 163 -23.69 -3.09 -9.54
C PRO A 163 -24.93 -2.24 -9.92
N HIS A 164 -24.75 -0.94 -10.19
CA HIS A 164 -25.82 0.07 -10.27
C HIS A 164 -25.91 0.83 -11.61
N GLY A 165 -25.20 0.43 -12.67
CA GLY A 165 -25.31 1.04 -14.00
C GLY A 165 -24.49 2.33 -14.19
N PRO A 166 -24.61 3.03 -15.34
CA PRO A 166 -23.83 4.23 -15.62
C PRO A 166 -24.22 5.37 -14.67
N GLN A 167 -23.28 5.83 -13.84
CA GLN A 167 -23.49 6.85 -12.81
C GLN A 167 -23.33 8.25 -13.40
N GLN A 168 -24.38 9.07 -13.34
CA GLN A 168 -24.33 10.48 -13.69
C GLN A 168 -23.87 11.28 -12.45
N HIS A 169 -22.88 12.16 -12.61
CA HIS A 169 -22.32 13.12 -11.62
C HIS A 169 -21.35 12.56 -10.57
N GLN A 170 -20.05 12.71 -10.80
CA GLN A 170 -19.03 12.53 -9.75
C GLN A 170 -18.59 13.91 -9.22
N LYS A 171 -18.36 14.03 -7.91
CA LYS A 171 -17.82 15.25 -7.29
C LYS A 171 -16.41 14.95 -6.77
N LEU A 172 -15.37 15.33 -7.49
CA LEU A 172 -14.00 15.27 -6.97
C LEU A 172 -13.84 16.32 -5.87
N ILE A 173 -13.21 16.05 -4.75
CA ILE A 173 -12.75 17.12 -3.86
C ILE A 173 -11.24 17.01 -3.69
N VAL A 174 -10.58 18.13 -3.98
CA VAL A 174 -9.14 18.28 -3.87
C VAL A 174 -8.85 18.95 -2.54
N ASP A 175 -8.03 18.29 -1.74
CA ASP A 175 -7.11 18.91 -0.79
C ASP A 175 -5.77 18.25 -1.16
N SER A 176 -4.71 18.47 -0.39
CA SER A 176 -3.40 17.80 -0.52
C SER A 176 -3.47 16.24 -0.46
N THR A 177 -4.66 15.66 -0.50
CA THR A 177 -5.03 14.24 -0.61
C THR A 177 -6.34 14.12 -1.40
N PHE A 178 -6.30 13.46 -2.56
CA PHE A 178 -7.36 13.52 -3.58
C PHE A 178 -8.48 12.50 -3.37
N ILE A 179 -9.74 12.93 -3.42
CA ILE A 179 -10.93 12.07 -3.21
C ILE A 179 -11.95 12.29 -4.33
N ALA A 180 -12.61 11.23 -4.80
CA ALA A 180 -13.90 11.36 -5.48
C ALA A 180 -15.01 11.09 -4.47
N ILE A 181 -16.00 11.98 -4.45
CA ILE A 181 -17.32 11.75 -3.89
C ILE A 181 -18.19 11.26 -5.03
N PRO A 182 -18.39 9.93 -5.16
CA PRO A 182 -19.47 9.45 -5.99
C PRO A 182 -20.82 9.84 -5.32
N GLU A 183 -21.90 9.80 -6.09
CA GLU A 183 -23.24 10.23 -5.66
C GLU A 183 -23.67 9.61 -4.32
N PRO A 184 -24.74 10.11 -3.67
CA PRO A 184 -25.10 9.78 -2.28
C PRO A 184 -25.28 8.30 -1.92
N HIS A 185 -25.26 7.40 -2.90
CA HIS A 185 -25.42 5.95 -2.77
C HIS A 185 -24.13 5.14 -2.95
N ASP A 186 -23.01 5.78 -3.32
CA ASP A 186 -21.71 5.14 -3.52
C ASP A 186 -20.72 5.53 -2.41
N SER A 187 -19.83 4.59 -2.08
CA SER A 187 -18.83 4.74 -1.02
C SER A 187 -17.78 5.79 -1.36
N GLU A 188 -17.48 6.69 -0.42
CA GLU A 188 -16.38 7.66 -0.50
C GLU A 188 -15.04 6.92 -0.66
N GLN A 189 -14.28 7.25 -1.72
CA GLN A 189 -13.04 6.55 -2.11
C GLN A 189 -11.97 7.53 -2.63
N LEU A 190 -10.70 7.18 -2.38
CA LEU A 190 -9.54 7.84 -2.98
C LEU A 190 -9.38 7.36 -4.43
N VAL A 191 -9.46 8.24 -5.41
CA VAL A 191 -9.38 7.87 -6.84
C VAL A 191 -8.09 8.30 -7.53
N HIS A 192 -7.32 9.17 -6.89
CA HIS A 192 -6.08 9.67 -7.45
C HIS A 192 -5.08 9.97 -6.34
N VAL A 193 -3.79 9.83 -6.63
CA VAL A 193 -2.71 10.33 -5.80
C VAL A 193 -1.61 10.78 -6.75
N SER A 194 -1.37 12.09 -6.80
CA SER A 194 -0.30 12.65 -7.62
C SER A 194 1.08 12.22 -7.15
N GLU A 195 2.09 12.53 -7.97
CA GLU A 195 3.47 12.52 -7.51
C GLU A 195 3.68 13.54 -6.38
N CYS A 196 4.73 13.32 -5.59
CA CYS A 196 5.17 14.29 -4.60
C CYS A 196 5.83 15.51 -5.26
N TYR A 197 5.57 16.68 -4.70
CA TYR A 197 6.19 17.93 -5.12
C TYR A 197 6.93 18.59 -3.95
N TYR A 198 7.88 19.48 -4.26
CA TYR A 198 8.49 20.36 -3.26
C TYR A 198 7.42 21.25 -2.61
N GLY A 199 7.51 21.45 -1.29
CA GLY A 199 6.55 22.30 -0.55
C GLY A 199 6.56 23.78 -0.91
N SER A 200 7.50 24.24 -1.75
CA SER A 200 7.49 25.60 -2.31
C SER A 200 6.52 25.75 -3.49
N LYS A 201 5.99 24.64 -4.02
CA LYS A 201 5.06 24.65 -5.13
C LYS A 201 3.65 24.93 -4.63
N HIS A 202 2.96 25.88 -5.27
CA HIS A 202 1.58 26.20 -4.92
C HIS A 202 0.63 25.06 -5.30
N ASP A 203 -0.38 24.82 -4.48
CA ASP A 203 -1.32 23.70 -4.65
C ASP A 203 -2.09 23.78 -5.97
N ILE A 204 -2.43 24.98 -6.44
CA ILE A 204 -3.02 25.20 -7.77
C ILE A 204 -2.12 24.74 -8.92
N THR A 205 -0.80 24.90 -8.76
CA THR A 205 0.18 24.42 -9.73
C THR A 205 0.28 22.90 -9.66
N VAL A 206 0.22 22.32 -8.46
CA VAL A 206 0.16 20.86 -8.26
C VAL A 206 -1.07 20.28 -8.94
N LEU A 207 -2.26 20.87 -8.75
CA LEU A 207 -3.49 20.42 -9.39
C LEU A 207 -3.37 20.38 -10.92
N ARG A 208 -2.87 21.46 -11.52
CA ARG A 208 -2.68 21.57 -12.98
C ARG A 208 -1.66 20.57 -13.52
N GLU A 209 -0.59 20.30 -12.79
CA GLU A 209 0.48 19.38 -13.21
C GLU A 209 0.24 17.93 -12.82
N SER A 210 -0.76 17.66 -11.97
CA SER A 210 -1.03 16.31 -11.45
C SER A 210 -1.60 15.34 -12.50
N GLY A 211 -1.97 15.84 -13.68
CA GLY A 211 -2.68 15.08 -14.71
C GLY A 211 -4.15 14.79 -14.37
N LEU A 212 -4.64 15.15 -13.17
CA LEU A 212 -6.02 14.88 -12.76
C LEU A 212 -7.00 15.55 -13.73
N LEU A 213 -6.82 16.83 -14.03
CA LEU A 213 -7.72 17.62 -14.89
C LEU A 213 -7.89 17.03 -16.30
N GLU A 214 -6.92 16.27 -16.79
CA GLU A 214 -6.99 15.61 -18.10
C GLU A 214 -7.94 14.40 -18.11
N HIS A 215 -8.26 13.87 -16.92
CA HIS A 215 -9.07 12.67 -16.71
C HIS A 215 -10.45 12.96 -16.09
N VAL A 216 -10.77 14.24 -15.90
CA VAL A 216 -12.07 14.73 -15.43
C VAL A 216 -12.91 15.05 -16.68
N GLU A 217 -13.89 14.21 -17.01
CA GLU A 217 -14.87 14.55 -18.05
C GLU A 217 -15.73 15.76 -17.62
N GLU A 218 -16.41 16.43 -18.57
CA GLU A 218 -17.37 17.52 -18.29
C GLU A 218 -18.46 17.14 -17.26
N SER A 219 -18.66 15.84 -17.00
CA SER A 219 -19.63 15.28 -16.05
C SER A 219 -19.15 15.23 -14.59
N VAL A 220 -17.90 15.62 -14.31
CA VAL A 220 -17.29 15.57 -12.98
C VAL A 220 -17.01 16.98 -12.45
N GLN A 221 -17.57 17.33 -11.29
CA GLN A 221 -17.30 18.62 -10.64
C GLN A 221 -16.18 18.48 -9.63
N ILE A 222 -15.11 19.27 -9.74
CA ILE A 222 -14.11 19.35 -8.68
C ILE A 222 -14.62 20.35 -7.65
N ILE A 223 -14.57 20.02 -6.38
CA ILE A 223 -14.78 20.92 -5.25
C ILE A 223 -13.39 21.16 -4.66
N ASP A 224 -13.12 22.37 -4.19
CA ASP A 224 -11.83 22.65 -3.57
C ASP A 224 -11.92 23.86 -2.63
N ASP A 225 -10.83 24.14 -1.95
CA ASP A 225 -10.66 25.26 -1.08
C ASP A 225 -10.72 26.61 -1.80
N LYS A 226 -10.93 27.67 -1.01
CA LYS A 226 -11.00 29.04 -1.53
C LYS A 226 -9.72 29.53 -2.22
N VAL A 227 -8.62 28.81 -2.07
CA VAL A 227 -7.34 29.11 -2.75
C VAL A 227 -7.39 28.78 -4.25
N TYR A 228 -8.33 27.94 -4.68
CA TYR A 228 -8.52 27.52 -6.07
C TYR A 228 -9.60 28.32 -6.82
N ILE A 229 -10.03 29.45 -6.27
CA ILE A 229 -10.95 30.37 -6.96
C ILE A 229 -10.30 30.83 -8.27
N GLY A 230 -10.98 30.57 -9.39
CA GLY A 230 -10.53 30.95 -10.73
C GLY A 230 -10.20 29.77 -11.65
N GLU A 231 -10.23 28.53 -11.15
CA GLU A 231 -10.15 27.33 -11.97
C GLU A 231 -11.51 26.96 -12.60
N GLU A 232 -11.50 26.64 -13.89
CA GLU A 232 -12.71 26.45 -14.72
C GLU A 232 -13.61 25.31 -14.22
N TYR A 233 -13.00 24.23 -13.71
CA TYR A 233 -13.69 23.01 -13.30
C TYR A 233 -13.84 22.87 -11.77
N VAL A 234 -13.46 23.91 -11.01
CA VAL A 234 -13.40 23.87 -9.54
C VAL A 234 -14.48 24.74 -8.89
N VAL A 235 -15.35 24.08 -8.14
CA VAL A 235 -16.40 24.63 -7.31
C VAL A 235 -15.83 24.95 -5.92
N THR A 236 -15.83 26.21 -5.54
CA THR A 236 -15.31 26.66 -4.23
C THR A 236 -16.43 27.29 -3.39
N PRO A 237 -16.30 27.29 -2.04
CA PRO A 237 -17.26 28.01 -1.20
C PRO A 237 -17.29 29.50 -1.53
N ARG A 238 -18.50 30.07 -1.70
CA ARG A 238 -18.71 31.49 -2.01
C ARG A 238 -18.12 32.36 -0.89
N LYS A 239 -17.27 33.33 -1.26
CA LYS A 239 -16.68 34.31 -0.33
C LYS A 239 -17.71 35.38 0.04
N LYS A 240 -17.60 35.89 1.27
CA LYS A 240 -18.35 37.06 1.70
C LYS A 240 -17.93 38.26 0.82
N PRO A 241 -18.86 38.96 0.13
CA PRO A 241 -18.51 40.13 -0.65
C PRO A 241 -18.03 41.26 0.26
N HIS A 242 -17.19 42.15 -0.26
CA HIS A 242 -16.69 43.28 0.53
C HIS A 242 -17.85 44.19 0.94
N GLY A 243 -18.03 44.41 2.24
CA GLY A 243 -19.08 45.28 2.79
C GLY A 243 -20.50 44.68 2.83
N HIS A 244 -20.69 43.42 2.43
CA HIS A 244 -22.01 42.77 2.41
C HIS A 244 -22.00 41.42 3.14
N GLU A 245 -23.16 41.00 3.65
CA GLU A 245 -23.35 39.66 4.22
C GLU A 245 -23.59 38.61 3.13
N LEU A 246 -23.29 37.34 3.44
CA LEU A 246 -23.70 36.22 2.60
C LEU A 246 -25.22 36.13 2.56
N THR A 247 -25.77 35.95 1.35
CA THR A 247 -27.20 35.68 1.18
C THR A 247 -27.55 34.31 1.78
N GLN A 248 -28.85 34.04 1.99
CA GLN A 248 -29.28 32.74 2.46
C GLN A 248 -28.93 31.64 1.44
N GLU A 249 -29.05 31.92 0.15
CA GLU A 249 -28.63 31.03 -0.94
C GLU A 249 -27.13 30.72 -0.88
N ASP A 250 -26.27 31.72 -0.64
CA ASP A 250 -24.83 31.48 -0.49
C ASP A 250 -24.50 30.63 0.74
N LYS A 251 -25.25 30.80 1.83
CA LYS A 251 -25.09 30.00 3.04
C LYS A 251 -25.52 28.55 2.83
N ASP A 252 -26.63 28.34 2.14
CA ASP A 252 -27.13 27.00 1.81
C ASP A 252 -26.16 26.28 0.86
N PHE A 253 -25.68 26.98 -0.18
CA PHE A 253 -24.63 26.48 -1.07
C PHE A 253 -23.34 26.13 -0.31
N ASN A 254 -22.85 27.03 0.54
CA ASN A 254 -21.65 26.77 1.34
C ASN A 254 -21.86 25.61 2.33
N ARG A 255 -23.06 25.42 2.87
CA ARG A 255 -23.39 24.27 3.73
C ARG A 255 -23.25 22.97 2.96
N ASP A 256 -23.77 22.90 1.73
CA ASP A 256 -23.69 21.70 0.90
C ASP A 256 -22.25 21.38 0.50
N ILE A 257 -21.47 22.40 0.10
CA ILE A 257 -20.04 22.26 -0.20
C ILE A 257 -19.24 21.82 1.04
N ASN A 258 -19.47 22.46 2.19
CA ASN A 258 -18.76 22.12 3.42
C ASN A 258 -19.15 20.72 3.94
N SER A 259 -20.41 20.30 3.76
CA SER A 259 -20.83 18.93 4.08
C SER A 259 -20.10 17.91 3.21
N ALA A 260 -19.89 18.20 1.93
CA ALA A 260 -19.11 17.35 1.06
C ALA A 260 -17.63 17.31 1.49
N ARG A 261 -17.08 18.45 1.90
CA ARG A 261 -15.69 18.55 2.42
C ARG A 261 -15.47 17.81 3.74
N ALA A 262 -16.48 17.66 4.59
CA ALA A 262 -16.35 16.89 5.83
C ALA A 262 -15.94 15.43 5.58
N ALA A 263 -16.33 14.84 4.44
CA ALA A 263 -15.87 13.51 4.01
C ALA A 263 -14.34 13.45 3.84
N ILE A 264 -13.72 14.52 3.33
CA ILE A 264 -12.26 14.61 3.13
C ILE A 264 -11.53 14.65 4.45
N GLU A 265 -12.01 15.48 5.38
CA GLU A 265 -11.40 15.55 6.70
C GLU A 265 -11.43 14.18 7.37
N ASN A 266 -12.52 13.43 7.21
CA ASN A 266 -12.62 12.05 7.69
C ASN A 266 -11.65 11.08 6.96
N ILE A 267 -11.45 11.22 5.65
CA ILE A 267 -10.47 10.40 4.89
C ILE A 267 -9.04 10.77 5.27
N ASN A 268 -8.72 12.06 5.37
CA ASN A 268 -7.41 12.56 5.82
C ASN A 268 -7.11 12.03 7.23
N GLN A 269 -8.09 12.02 8.12
CA GLN A 269 -7.95 11.38 9.43
C GLN A 269 -7.63 9.89 9.32
N ARG A 270 -8.27 9.15 8.40
CA ARG A 270 -7.96 7.72 8.16
C ARG A 270 -6.56 7.51 7.60
N LEU A 271 -6.13 8.35 6.66
CA LEU A 271 -4.77 8.32 6.11
C LEU A 271 -3.73 8.59 7.20
N ASN A 272 -3.99 9.57 8.07
CA ASN A 272 -3.12 9.90 9.21
C ASN A 272 -3.09 8.80 10.28
N THR A 273 -3.94 7.78 10.21
CA THR A 273 -3.77 6.58 11.06
C THR A 273 -2.52 5.78 10.69
N TYR A 274 -1.94 5.98 9.51
CA TYR A 274 -0.65 5.42 9.11
C TYR A 274 0.44 6.43 9.51
N ALA A 275 1.20 6.10 10.55
CA ALA A 275 2.19 7.01 11.12
C ALA A 275 3.30 7.41 10.13
N ILE A 276 3.44 6.71 8.99
CA ILE A 276 4.38 7.08 7.93
C ILE A 276 3.98 8.37 7.21
N LEU A 277 2.70 8.73 7.21
CA LEU A 277 2.19 9.97 6.61
C LEU A 277 2.14 11.13 7.62
N ASP A 278 2.00 10.84 8.91
CA ASP A 278 1.93 11.84 9.98
C ASP A 278 3.33 12.24 10.53
N GLY A 279 4.29 11.31 10.46
CA GLY A 279 5.64 11.51 10.99
C GLY A 279 6.58 12.29 10.06
N VAL A 280 7.67 12.83 10.64
CA VAL A 280 8.77 13.42 9.87
C VAL A 280 9.44 12.35 9.00
N TYR A 281 9.43 12.54 7.68
CA TYR A 281 10.06 11.62 6.75
C TYR A 281 11.57 11.47 7.02
N ARG A 282 12.03 10.23 7.16
CA ARG A 282 13.42 9.87 7.54
C ARG A 282 14.27 9.37 6.38
N GLY A 283 13.73 9.33 5.17
CA GLY A 283 14.47 8.89 3.98
C GLY A 283 15.14 10.06 3.22
N PRO A 284 15.81 9.78 2.09
CA PRO A 284 16.38 10.81 1.24
C PRO A 284 15.29 11.73 0.68
N VAL A 285 15.42 13.04 0.90
CA VAL A 285 14.42 14.06 0.52
C VAL A 285 14.28 14.18 -1.00
N ASP A 286 15.32 13.82 -1.75
CA ASP A 286 15.34 13.86 -3.21
C ASP A 286 14.73 12.60 -3.87
N ASP A 287 14.31 11.61 -3.09
CA ASP A 287 13.66 10.39 -3.59
C ASP A 287 12.13 10.52 -3.54
N PHE A 288 11.60 11.47 -4.32
CA PHE A 288 10.15 11.64 -4.45
C PHE A 288 9.45 10.40 -4.97
N HIS A 289 10.15 9.58 -5.76
CA HIS A 289 9.58 8.37 -6.33
C HIS A 289 9.20 7.37 -5.23
N LYS A 290 10.10 7.12 -4.28
CA LYS A 290 9.80 6.23 -3.15
C LYS A 290 8.69 6.77 -2.24
N ILE A 291 8.69 8.08 -1.96
CA ILE A 291 7.64 8.70 -1.14
C ILE A 291 6.28 8.60 -1.84
N THR A 292 6.24 8.93 -3.13
CA THR A 292 5.03 8.83 -3.96
C THR A 292 4.43 7.42 -3.90
N LYS A 293 5.27 6.39 -4.09
CA LYS A 293 4.84 4.98 -3.97
C LYS A 293 4.25 4.67 -2.60
N ILE A 294 4.87 5.14 -1.53
CA ILE A 294 4.38 4.94 -0.16
C ILE A 294 3.00 5.58 0.03
N ILE A 295 2.82 6.84 -0.38
CA ILE A 295 1.54 7.54 -0.27
C ILE A 295 0.46 6.81 -1.09
N GLN A 296 0.79 6.40 -2.32
CA GLN A 296 -0.09 5.64 -3.20
C GLN A 296 -0.51 4.28 -2.59
N ILE A 297 0.43 3.54 -2.00
CA ILE A 297 0.12 2.30 -1.28
C ILE A 297 -0.81 2.59 -0.10
N VAL A 298 -0.50 3.59 0.73
CA VAL A 298 -1.33 3.93 1.90
C VAL A 298 -2.74 4.35 1.48
N ALA A 299 -2.90 5.08 0.37
CA ALA A 299 -4.20 5.41 -0.20
C ALA A 299 -4.98 4.14 -0.60
N ALA A 300 -4.33 3.20 -1.27
CA ALA A 300 -4.94 1.91 -1.63
C ALA A 300 -5.36 1.09 -0.40
N LEU A 301 -4.52 1.05 0.63
CA LEU A 301 -4.83 0.40 1.91
C LEU A 301 -5.99 1.12 2.64
N CYS A 302 -6.07 2.45 2.57
CA CYS A 302 -7.18 3.21 3.12
C CYS A 302 -8.50 2.89 2.39
N ASN A 303 -8.48 2.76 1.06
CA ASN A 303 -9.64 2.32 0.28
C ASN A 303 -10.09 0.91 0.64
N LEU A 304 -9.16 -0.03 0.83
CA LEU A 304 -9.46 -1.37 1.32
C LEU A 304 -10.23 -1.31 2.67
N ASN A 305 -9.86 -0.39 3.56
CA ASN A 305 -10.57 -0.17 4.82
C ASN A 305 -11.91 0.57 4.64
N LEU A 306 -12.01 1.54 3.72
CA LEU A 306 -13.26 2.26 3.41
C LEU A 306 -14.32 1.32 2.85
N ASN A 307 -13.94 0.36 2.00
CA ASN A 307 -14.85 -0.64 1.45
C ASN A 307 -15.53 -1.50 2.55
N LYS A 308 -14.81 -1.78 3.63
CA LYS A 308 -15.34 -2.54 4.78
C LYS A 308 -16.05 -1.65 5.82
N HIS A 309 -15.55 -0.44 5.99
CA HIS A 309 -16.04 0.52 6.97
C HIS A 309 -16.28 1.89 6.31
N PRO A 310 -17.40 2.09 5.59
CA PRO A 310 -17.71 3.37 4.95
C PRO A 310 -17.78 4.52 5.97
N ILE A 311 -17.56 5.74 5.51
CA ILE A 311 -17.72 6.93 6.35
C ILE A 311 -19.21 7.10 6.68
N ARG A 312 -19.49 7.33 7.96
CA ARG A 312 -20.86 7.62 8.43
C ARG A 312 -21.13 9.10 8.15
N ARG A 313 -22.19 9.37 7.38
CA ARG A 313 -22.71 10.72 7.16
C ARG A 313 -23.55 11.19 8.34
#